data_AF-A0A1Q5Q9S0-F1
#
_entry.id   AF-A0A1Q5Q9S0-F1
#
_cell.length_a   1.000
_cell.length_b   1.000
_cell.length_c   1.000
_cell.angle_alpha   90.00
_cell.angle_beta   90.00
_cell.angle_gamma   90.00
#
_symmetry.space_group_name_H-M   'P 1'
#
loop_
_entity.id
_entity.type
_entity.pdbx_description
1 polymer ?
#
loop_
_entity_poly.entity_id
_entity_poly.type
_entity_poly.pdbx_seq_one_letter_code
_entity_poly.pdbx_strand_id
1 'polypeptide(L)'
;MYKRIPLDGQIRDLLSLISLANGKLAEEDLTMSQANLPIVGNEEGPSLLEELQEMKQSISTLAQKASTSEQSILILNQSNSVLEQKISVLDNSNSALSERIMHLHQEEMLGHVAELESFLPDNDPWSDDRVARNLAVHGGDFRKSEEALRYIEEHDVTRLKGAVEGFRRRYGISRTDYHDFQLATGPDEVIHALNKKSDVAHFTLLKRCNGSSRKAATEVCDSIISAASLK
;
A
#
# COMPACT_ATOMS: atom_id res chain seq x y z
N MET A 1 -6.72 -14.73 15.89
CA MET A 1 -6.20 -14.89 17.26
C MET A 1 -5.62 -16.29 17.41
N TYR A 2 -4.35 -16.51 17.03
CA TYR A 2 -3.69 -17.80 17.27
C TYR A 2 -3.04 -17.75 18.66
N LYS A 3 -3.56 -18.58 19.59
CA LYS A 3 -2.99 -18.75 20.92
C LYS A 3 -1.57 -19.33 20.77
N ARG A 4 -0.54 -18.56 21.13
CA ARG A 4 0.81 -19.09 21.37
C ARG A 4 0.70 -20.15 22.48
N ILE A 5 0.93 -21.41 22.14
CA ILE A 5 1.12 -22.47 23.13
C ILE A 5 2.53 -22.26 23.72
N PRO A 6 2.69 -22.19 25.05
CA PRO A 6 3.99 -21.94 25.68
C PRO A 6 4.84 -23.22 25.60
N LEU A 7 5.52 -23.40 24.47
CA LEU A 7 6.44 -24.51 24.23
C LEU A 7 7.74 -24.39 25.06
N ASP A 8 8.03 -23.21 25.62
CA ASP A 8 9.25 -22.96 26.40
C ASP A 8 9.38 -23.83 27.65
N GLY A 9 8.27 -24.17 28.30
CA GLY A 9 8.28 -25.03 29.49
C GLY A 9 8.61 -26.48 29.12
N GLN A 10 7.94 -27.01 28.10
CA GLN A 10 8.11 -28.38 27.64
C GLN A 10 9.51 -28.62 27.05
N ILE A 11 10.06 -27.63 26.35
CA ILE A 11 11.42 -27.72 25.80
C ILE A 11 12.46 -27.68 26.92
N ARG A 12 12.29 -26.85 27.95
CA ARG A 12 13.20 -26.79 29.10
C ARG A 12 13.19 -28.09 29.91
N ASP A 13 12.02 -28.69 30.09
CA ASP A 13 11.87 -29.96 30.81
C ASP A 13 12.53 -31.11 30.03
N LEU A 14 12.38 -31.14 28.70
CA LEU A 14 13.07 -32.13 27.85
C LEU A 14 14.59 -31.95 27.87
N LEU A 15 15.11 -30.72 27.84
CA LEU A 15 16.55 -30.45 27.93
C LEU A 15 17.13 -30.86 29.29
N SER A 16 16.38 -30.65 30.37
CA SER A 16 16.76 -31.11 31.72
C SER A 16 16.84 -32.64 31.80
N LEU A 17 15.87 -33.34 31.21
CA LEU A 17 15.85 -34.81 31.15
C LEU A 17 17.00 -35.37 30.31
N ILE A 18 17.34 -34.73 29.19
CA ILE A 18 18.46 -35.14 28.33
C ILE A 18 19.81 -34.90 29.05
N SER A 19 19.97 -33.76 29.73
CA SER A 19 21.17 -33.49 30.51
C SER A 19 21.34 -34.45 31.68
N LEU A 20 20.24 -34.86 32.33
CA LEU A 20 20.24 -35.86 33.40
C LEU A 20 20.58 -37.26 32.86
N ALA A 21 20.08 -37.63 31.68
CA ALA A 21 20.39 -38.89 31.03
C ALA A 21 21.86 -38.96 30.58
N ASN A 22 22.40 -37.87 30.03
CA ASN A 22 23.82 -37.77 29.65
C ASN A 22 24.76 -37.77 30.87
N GLY A 23 24.34 -37.16 31.99
CA GLY A 23 25.08 -37.24 33.26
C GLY A 23 25.13 -38.65 33.83
N LYS A 24 24.02 -39.38 33.78
CA LYS A 24 23.95 -40.79 34.23
C LYS A 24 24.76 -41.74 33.34
N LEU A 25 24.76 -41.52 32.02
CA LEU A 25 25.58 -42.28 31.08
C LEU A 25 27.10 -42.06 31.30
N ALA A 26 27.51 -40.88 31.75
CA ALA A 26 28.90 -40.59 32.09
C ALA A 26 29.33 -41.17 33.46
N GLU A 27 28.41 -41.31 34.42
CA GLU A 27 28.67 -41.95 35.71
C GLU A 27 28.66 -43.49 35.65
N GLU A 28 27.85 -44.09 34.77
CA GLU A 28 27.83 -45.55 34.58
C GLU A 28 29.02 -46.11 33.78
N ASP A 29 29.71 -45.29 32.97
CA ASP A 29 30.90 -45.71 32.19
C ASP A 29 32.19 -45.80 33.06
N LEU A 30 32.13 -45.48 34.36
CA LEU A 30 33.28 -45.48 35.28
C LEU A 30 33.26 -46.56 36.38
N THR A 31 32.27 -47.47 36.40
CA THR A 31 32.19 -48.51 37.45
C THR A 31 31.93 -49.95 36.98
N MET A 32 31.98 -50.25 35.68
CA MET A 32 32.08 -51.64 35.19
C MET A 32 33.53 -52.12 35.16
N SER A 33 33.95 -52.52 36.36
CA SER A 33 35.15 -53.22 36.79
C SER A 33 35.73 -54.29 35.85
N GLN A 34 37.07 -54.42 35.89
CA GLN A 34 37.82 -55.65 35.61
C GLN A 34 37.41 -56.78 36.58
N ALA A 35 36.19 -57.29 36.45
CA ALA A 35 35.76 -58.54 37.06
C ALA A 35 35.91 -59.67 36.02
N ASN A 36 36.90 -60.54 36.23
CA ASN A 36 37.06 -61.80 35.50
C ASN A 36 35.81 -62.68 35.73
N LEU A 37 34.82 -62.58 34.85
CA LEU A 37 33.76 -63.57 34.70
C LEU A 37 34.19 -64.63 33.68
N PRO A 38 33.89 -65.92 33.91
CA PRO A 38 34.21 -66.98 32.96
C PRO A 38 33.35 -66.78 31.71
N ILE A 39 34.00 -66.44 30.59
CA ILE A 39 33.36 -66.33 29.28
C ILE A 39 33.02 -67.76 28.82
N VAL A 40 31.80 -68.18 29.07
CA VAL A 40 31.20 -69.34 28.40
C VAL A 40 30.72 -68.83 27.04
N GLY A 41 31.53 -69.06 26.00
CA GLY A 41 31.24 -68.59 24.65
C GLY A 41 30.05 -69.31 24.03
N ASN A 42 28.90 -68.65 23.97
CA ASN A 42 27.96 -68.83 22.87
C ASN A 42 28.42 -67.95 21.70
N GLU A 43 28.28 -68.43 20.46
CA GLU A 43 28.73 -67.72 19.24
C GLU A 43 28.03 -66.35 19.03
N GLU A 44 27.03 -66.02 19.84
CA GLU A 44 26.22 -64.79 19.78
C GLU A 44 26.84 -63.59 20.53
N GLY A 45 27.76 -63.83 21.49
CA GLY A 45 28.39 -62.76 22.29
C GLY A 45 29.21 -61.74 21.48
N PRO A 46 30.03 -62.15 20.49
CA PRO A 46 30.72 -61.25 19.59
C PRO A 46 29.78 -60.39 18.73
N SER A 47 28.66 -60.98 18.27
CA SER A 47 27.65 -60.30 17.43
C SER A 47 26.95 -59.17 18.18
N LEU A 48 26.56 -59.41 19.44
CA LEU A 48 25.92 -58.39 20.28
C LEU A 48 26.84 -57.21 20.61
N LEU A 49 28.16 -57.46 20.71
CA LEU A 49 29.14 -56.40 20.95
C LEU A 49 29.30 -55.50 19.72
N GLU A 50 29.34 -56.07 18.52
CA GLU A 50 29.36 -55.30 17.27
C GLU A 50 28.08 -54.47 17.10
N GLU A 51 26.90 -55.06 17.34
CA GLU A 51 25.62 -54.34 17.29
C GLU A 51 25.57 -53.16 18.29
N LEU A 52 26.10 -53.34 19.52
CA LEU A 52 26.20 -52.26 20.51
C LEU A 52 27.15 -51.14 20.06
N GLN A 53 28.26 -51.47 19.41
CA GLN A 53 29.19 -50.48 18.86
C GLN A 53 28.55 -49.68 17.72
N GLU A 54 27.85 -50.35 16.80
CA GLU A 54 27.11 -49.71 15.71
C GLU A 54 25.99 -48.79 16.24
N MET A 55 25.27 -49.24 17.27
CA MET A 55 24.25 -48.44 17.94
C MET A 55 24.84 -47.20 18.60
N LYS A 56 25.97 -47.33 19.32
CA LYS A 56 26.68 -46.21 19.93
C LYS A 56 27.13 -45.18 18.88
N GLN A 57 27.65 -45.64 17.75
CA GLN A 57 28.05 -44.77 16.65
C GLN A 57 26.85 -44.05 16.00
N SER A 58 25.72 -44.75 15.84
CA SER A 58 24.48 -44.19 15.32
C SER A 58 23.90 -43.12 16.24
N ILE A 59 23.88 -43.37 17.55
CA ILE A 59 23.44 -42.40 18.57
C ILE A 59 24.33 -41.15 18.54
N SER A 60 25.65 -41.33 18.48
CA SER A 60 26.59 -40.20 18.39
C SER A 60 26.34 -39.34 17.14
N THR A 61 26.12 -39.99 16.00
CA THR A 61 25.80 -39.31 14.73
C THR A 61 24.46 -38.56 14.80
N LEU A 62 23.44 -39.16 15.40
CA LEU A 62 22.13 -38.52 15.61
C LEU A 62 22.22 -37.33 16.56
N ALA A 63 22.97 -37.45 17.66
CA ALA A 63 23.19 -36.35 18.60
C ALA A 63 23.87 -35.15 17.93
N GLN A 64 24.87 -35.40 17.08
CA GLN A 64 25.52 -34.34 16.32
C GLN A 64 24.54 -33.64 15.35
N LYS A 65 23.74 -34.42 14.62
CA LYS A 65 22.70 -33.87 13.72
C LYS A 65 21.64 -33.06 14.47
N ALA A 66 21.23 -33.51 15.67
CA ALA A 66 20.29 -32.79 16.51
C ALA A 66 20.88 -31.44 16.94
N SER A 67 22.12 -31.40 17.41
CA SER A 67 22.80 -30.16 17.80
C SER A 67 22.93 -29.16 16.63
N THR A 68 23.27 -29.63 15.43
CA THR A 68 23.28 -28.77 14.22
C THR A 68 21.89 -28.25 13.86
N SER A 69 20.85 -29.07 14.02
CA SER A 69 19.47 -28.67 13.76
C SER A 69 18.99 -27.62 14.76
N GLU A 70 19.34 -27.75 16.04
CA GLU A 70 19.04 -26.76 17.08
C GLU A 70 19.69 -25.40 16.78
N GLN A 71 20.97 -25.40 16.38
CA GLN A 71 21.65 -24.19 15.96
C GLN A 71 20.96 -23.53 14.76
N SER A 72 20.52 -24.34 13.78
CA SER A 72 19.79 -23.85 12.60
C SER A 72 18.45 -23.21 12.99
N ILE A 73 17.71 -23.82 13.92
CA ILE A 73 16.45 -23.28 14.44
C ILE A 73 16.68 -21.94 15.15
N LEU A 74 17.74 -21.81 15.94
CA LEU A 74 18.08 -20.55 16.61
C LEU A 74 18.35 -19.42 15.59
N ILE A 75 19.10 -19.71 14.53
CA ILE A 75 19.39 -18.76 13.45
C ILE A 75 18.09 -18.36 12.73
N LEU A 76 17.23 -19.33 12.41
CA LEU A 76 15.94 -19.07 11.77
C LEU A 76 15.02 -18.20 12.66
N ASN A 77 14.99 -18.45 13.96
CA ASN A 77 14.21 -17.66 14.90
C ASN A 77 14.72 -16.21 14.99
N GLN A 78 16.04 -16.02 15.01
CA GLN A 78 16.63 -14.67 14.95
C GLN A 78 16.28 -13.96 13.65
N SER A 79 16.39 -14.66 12.51
CA SER A 79 16.00 -14.12 11.20
C SER A 79 14.52 -13.74 11.16
N ASN A 80 13.63 -14.57 11.70
CA ASN A 80 12.20 -14.28 11.78
C ASN A 80 11.93 -13.03 12.63
N SER A 81 12.60 -12.87 13.78
CA SER A 81 12.45 -11.67 14.61
C SER A 81 12.88 -10.39 13.86
N VAL A 82 13.96 -10.45 13.09
CA VAL A 82 14.40 -9.33 12.25
C VAL A 82 13.37 -9.02 11.15
N LEU A 83 12.77 -10.04 10.53
CA LEU A 83 11.73 -9.86 9.54
C LEU A 83 10.46 -9.24 10.13
N GLU A 84 10.02 -9.68 11.31
CA GLU A 84 8.87 -9.10 12.02
C GLU A 84 9.10 -7.61 12.32
N GLN A 85 10.31 -7.23 12.75
CA GLN A 85 10.66 -5.82 12.95
C GLN A 85 10.60 -5.01 11.65
N LYS A 86 11.13 -5.56 10.54
CA LYS A 86 11.06 -4.90 9.22
C LYS A 86 9.62 -4.71 8.74
N ILE A 87 8.76 -5.70 8.93
CA ILE A 87 7.33 -5.61 8.58
C ILE A 87 6.69 -4.47 9.37
N SER A 88 6.93 -4.40 10.69
CA SER A 88 6.36 -3.32 11.52
C SER A 88 6.81 -1.92 11.06
N VAL A 89 8.08 -1.75 10.65
CA VAL A 89 8.57 -0.47 10.11
C VAL A 89 7.88 -0.13 8.78
N LEU A 90 7.67 -1.12 7.90
CA LEU A 90 6.96 -0.92 6.64
C LEU A 90 5.50 -0.56 6.85
N ASP A 91 4.81 -1.21 7.80
CA ASP A 91 3.41 -0.91 8.11
C ASP A 91 3.23 0.53 8.60
N ASN A 92 4.14 0.99 9.48
CA ASN A 92 4.14 2.38 9.95
C ASN A 92 4.38 3.36 8.80
N SER A 93 5.31 3.04 7.90
CA SER A 93 5.62 3.87 6.73
C SER A 93 4.44 3.94 5.76
N ASN A 94 3.77 2.82 5.50
CA ASN A 94 2.58 2.76 4.66
C ASN A 94 1.41 3.55 5.25
N SER A 95 1.25 3.52 6.58
CA SER A 95 0.23 4.30 7.28
C SER A 95 0.48 5.79 7.12
N ALA A 96 1.71 6.25 7.36
CA ALA A 96 2.11 7.64 7.18
C ALA A 96 1.96 8.12 5.72
N LEU A 97 2.31 7.27 4.74
CA LEU A 97 2.08 7.58 3.33
C LEU A 97 0.60 7.69 2.99
N SER A 98 -0.24 6.82 3.56
CA SER A 98 -1.69 6.85 3.34
C SER A 98 -2.30 8.15 3.88
N GLU A 99 -1.93 8.55 5.10
CA GLU A 99 -2.34 9.84 5.67
C GLU A 99 -1.89 11.02 4.80
N ARG A 100 -0.65 10.97 4.30
CA ARG A 100 -0.13 12.03 3.42
C ARG A 100 -0.89 12.11 2.11
N ILE A 101 -1.24 10.98 1.50
CA ILE A 101 -2.04 10.92 0.26
C ILE A 101 -3.42 11.52 0.52
N MET A 102 -4.08 11.17 1.62
CA MET A 102 -5.39 11.74 1.98
C MET A 102 -5.32 13.25 2.15
N HIS A 103 -4.29 13.76 2.85
CA HIS A 103 -4.08 15.19 3.01
C HIS A 103 -3.85 15.91 1.68
N LEU A 104 -2.99 15.36 0.82
CA LEU A 104 -2.73 15.94 -0.51
C LEU A 104 -3.98 15.94 -1.39
N HIS A 105 -4.78 14.87 -1.34
CA HIS A 105 -6.05 14.79 -2.05
C HIS A 105 -7.04 15.85 -1.55
N GLN A 106 -7.15 16.03 -0.23
CA GLN A 106 -7.97 17.10 0.35
C GLN A 106 -7.49 18.49 -0.10
N GLU A 107 -6.19 18.77 -0.05
CA GLU A 107 -5.62 20.04 -0.51
C GLU A 107 -5.91 20.28 -1.99
N GLU A 108 -5.79 19.24 -2.83
CA GLU A 108 -6.10 19.29 -4.26
C GLU A 108 -7.58 19.62 -4.50
N MET A 109 -8.51 18.93 -3.83
CA MET A 109 -9.95 19.18 -3.99
C MET A 109 -10.33 20.58 -3.54
N LEU A 110 -9.81 21.05 -2.40
CA LEU A 110 -10.05 22.40 -1.91
C LEU A 110 -9.44 23.47 -2.83
N GLY A 111 -8.30 23.18 -3.45
CA GLY A 111 -7.67 24.01 -4.48
C GLY A 111 -8.57 24.19 -5.69
N HIS A 112 -9.11 23.10 -6.23
CA HIS A 112 -10.07 23.16 -7.33
C HIS A 112 -11.35 23.91 -6.97
N VAL A 113 -11.88 23.73 -5.76
CA VAL A 113 -13.06 24.49 -5.30
C VAL A 113 -12.77 25.98 -5.25
N ALA A 114 -11.62 26.38 -4.69
CA ALA A 114 -11.21 27.79 -4.67
C ALA A 114 -11.01 28.35 -6.09
N GLU A 115 -10.52 27.54 -7.01
CA GLU A 115 -10.41 27.90 -8.42
C GLU A 115 -11.80 28.12 -9.05
N LEU A 116 -12.77 27.23 -8.80
CA LEU A 116 -14.14 27.40 -9.28
C LEU A 116 -14.78 28.68 -8.71
N GLU A 117 -14.66 28.91 -7.40
CA GLU A 117 -15.18 30.10 -6.75
C GLU A 117 -14.57 31.39 -7.34
N SER A 118 -13.35 31.36 -7.86
CA SER A 118 -12.73 32.53 -8.52
C SER A 118 -13.50 33.03 -9.75
N PHE A 119 -14.39 32.23 -10.33
CA PHE A 119 -15.28 32.63 -11.45
C PHE A 119 -16.56 33.34 -10.99
N LEU A 120 -16.79 33.48 -9.68
CA LEU A 120 -17.94 34.21 -9.14
C LEU A 120 -17.83 35.72 -9.44
N PRO A 121 -18.97 36.40 -9.68
CA PRO A 121 -18.99 37.81 -10.07
C PRO A 121 -18.51 38.76 -8.96
N ASP A 122 -18.63 38.35 -7.69
CA ASP A 122 -18.23 39.14 -6.51
C ASP A 122 -16.72 39.03 -6.21
N ASN A 123 -16.01 38.12 -6.89
CA ASN A 123 -14.56 38.02 -6.81
C ASN A 123 -13.92 39.02 -7.78
N ASP A 124 -13.08 39.92 -7.25
CA ASP A 124 -12.46 41.03 -8.00
C ASP A 124 -11.79 40.53 -9.29
N PRO A 125 -12.30 40.91 -10.48
CA PRO A 125 -11.76 40.52 -11.78
C PRO A 125 -10.31 40.99 -12.01
N TRP A 126 -9.79 41.89 -11.17
CA TRP A 126 -8.48 42.53 -11.37
C TRP A 126 -7.31 41.85 -10.65
N SER A 127 -7.50 40.64 -10.14
CA SER A 127 -6.36 39.70 -10.03
C SER A 127 -6.34 38.77 -11.24
N ASP A 128 -6.42 39.34 -12.44
CA ASP A 128 -6.17 38.66 -13.72
C ASP A 128 -4.87 37.83 -13.64
N ASP A 129 -3.88 38.25 -12.85
CA ASP A 129 -2.65 37.51 -12.58
C ASP A 129 -2.83 36.24 -11.74
N ARG A 130 -3.81 36.17 -10.82
CA ARG A 130 -4.11 34.94 -10.06
C ARG A 130 -4.92 33.97 -10.90
N VAL A 131 -5.94 34.45 -11.60
CA VAL A 131 -6.74 33.63 -12.51
C VAL A 131 -5.85 33.10 -13.64
N ALA A 132 -5.02 33.96 -14.25
CA ALA A 132 -4.08 33.54 -15.30
C ALA A 132 -2.98 32.61 -14.79
N ARG A 133 -2.44 32.81 -13.58
CA ARG A 133 -1.47 31.85 -12.99
C ARG A 133 -2.13 30.51 -12.69
N ASN A 134 -3.32 30.48 -12.10
CA ASN A 134 -4.01 29.23 -11.78
C ASN A 134 -4.43 28.48 -13.05
N LEU A 135 -4.97 29.18 -14.06
CA LEU A 135 -5.32 28.58 -15.35
C LEU A 135 -4.08 28.13 -16.15
N ALA A 136 -2.95 28.84 -16.05
CA ALA A 136 -1.70 28.46 -16.73
C ALA A 136 -1.03 27.24 -16.09
N VAL A 137 -1.28 27.01 -14.80
CA VAL A 137 -0.74 25.85 -14.07
C VAL A 137 -1.64 24.62 -14.21
N HIS A 138 -2.97 24.78 -14.31
CA HIS A 138 -3.90 23.64 -14.26
C HIS A 138 -4.75 23.40 -15.52
N GLY A 139 -4.93 24.40 -16.40
CA GLY A 139 -5.89 24.30 -17.52
C GLY A 139 -7.33 23.99 -17.05
N GLY A 140 -8.29 23.92 -17.96
CA GLY A 140 -9.57 23.27 -17.67
C GLY A 140 -9.34 21.80 -17.34
N ASP A 141 -9.74 21.36 -16.14
CA ASP A 141 -9.90 19.94 -15.81
C ASP A 141 -11.31 19.69 -15.27
N PHE A 142 -12.19 19.38 -16.22
CA PHE A 142 -13.61 19.19 -16.00
C PHE A 142 -13.92 18.04 -15.04
N ARG A 143 -13.27 16.88 -15.20
CA ARG A 143 -13.49 15.70 -14.34
C ARG A 143 -13.06 16.00 -12.91
N LYS A 144 -11.91 16.64 -12.76
CA LYS A 144 -11.36 17.01 -11.45
C LYS A 144 -12.19 18.08 -10.75
N SER A 145 -12.71 19.04 -11.51
CA SER A 145 -13.64 20.06 -10.99
C SER A 145 -14.91 19.42 -10.44
N GLU A 146 -15.47 18.41 -11.11
CA GLU A 146 -16.65 17.70 -10.60
C GLU A 146 -16.33 16.77 -9.41
N GLU A 147 -15.16 16.13 -9.42
CA GLU A 147 -14.65 15.40 -8.25
C GLU A 147 -14.58 16.32 -7.03
N ALA A 148 -14.04 17.53 -7.20
CA ALA A 148 -13.97 18.53 -6.13
C ALA A 148 -15.36 18.98 -5.65
N LEU A 149 -16.34 19.12 -6.55
CA LEU A 149 -17.73 19.43 -6.18
C LEU A 149 -18.36 18.31 -5.34
N ARG A 150 -18.16 17.04 -5.71
CA ARG A 150 -18.60 15.89 -4.90
C ARG A 150 -17.92 15.88 -3.53
N TYR A 151 -16.61 16.13 -3.51
CA TYR A 151 -15.86 16.21 -2.26
C TYR A 151 -16.45 17.25 -1.29
N ILE A 152 -16.68 18.49 -1.74
CA ILE A 152 -17.23 19.52 -0.85
C ILE A 152 -18.73 19.33 -0.55
N GLU A 153 -19.48 18.63 -1.39
CA GLU A 153 -20.86 18.27 -1.08
C GLU A 153 -20.95 17.40 0.17
N GLU A 154 -19.96 16.54 0.39
CA GLU A 154 -19.86 15.69 1.58
C GLU A 154 -19.18 16.39 2.78
N HIS A 155 -18.29 17.37 2.53
CA HIS A 155 -17.40 17.93 3.57
C HIS A 155 -17.66 19.39 3.93
N ASP A 156 -18.15 20.22 3.01
CA ASP A 156 -18.39 21.66 3.21
C ASP A 156 -19.48 22.21 2.27
N VAL A 157 -20.73 21.98 2.66
CA VAL A 157 -21.92 22.37 1.90
C VAL A 157 -22.06 23.90 1.76
N THR A 158 -21.38 24.69 2.62
CA THR A 158 -21.50 26.16 2.59
C THR A 158 -20.88 26.75 1.33
N ARG A 159 -19.81 26.13 0.85
CA ARG A 159 -19.08 26.52 -0.37
C ARG A 159 -19.68 25.96 -1.65
N LEU A 160 -20.48 24.89 -1.53
CA LEU A 160 -21.05 24.16 -2.67
C LEU A 160 -21.79 25.06 -3.66
N LYS A 161 -22.63 25.97 -3.17
CA LYS A 161 -23.39 26.87 -4.05
C LYS A 161 -22.48 27.75 -4.91
N GLY A 162 -21.42 28.31 -4.30
CA GLY A 162 -20.46 29.17 -5.00
C GLY A 162 -19.64 28.38 -6.02
N ALA A 163 -19.16 27.20 -5.61
CA ALA A 163 -18.38 26.33 -6.48
C ALA A 163 -19.19 25.80 -7.68
N VAL A 164 -20.45 25.41 -7.49
CA VAL A 164 -21.34 24.98 -8.58
C VAL A 164 -21.60 26.10 -9.59
N GLU A 165 -21.82 27.33 -9.11
CA GLU A 165 -21.97 28.48 -10.01
C GLU A 165 -20.66 28.80 -10.75
N GLY A 166 -19.52 28.69 -10.07
CA GLY A 166 -18.19 28.79 -10.66
C GLY A 166 -17.95 27.77 -11.78
N PHE A 167 -18.31 26.51 -11.53
CA PHE A 167 -18.25 25.42 -12.50
C PHE A 167 -19.09 25.72 -13.75
N ARG A 168 -20.33 26.17 -13.54
CA ARG A 168 -21.24 26.54 -14.63
C ARG A 168 -20.65 27.66 -15.49
N ARG A 169 -20.00 28.64 -14.87
CA ARG A 169 -19.34 29.75 -15.59
C ARG A 169 -18.07 29.33 -16.33
N ARG A 170 -17.29 28.45 -15.73
CA ARG A 170 -16.05 27.93 -16.32
C ARG A 170 -16.33 27.11 -17.58
N TYR A 171 -17.24 26.14 -17.48
CA TYR A 171 -17.48 25.16 -18.54
C TYR A 171 -18.70 25.46 -19.42
N GLY A 172 -19.56 26.39 -18.99
CA GLY A 172 -20.76 26.76 -19.74
C GLY A 172 -21.85 25.69 -19.74
N ILE A 173 -21.76 24.70 -18.84
CA ILE A 173 -22.74 23.62 -18.68
C ILE A 173 -23.11 23.48 -17.20
N SER A 174 -24.35 23.09 -16.91
CA SER A 174 -24.78 22.89 -15.53
C SER A 174 -24.33 21.52 -15.00
N ARG A 175 -24.30 21.38 -13.67
CA ARG A 175 -24.00 20.09 -13.02
C ARG A 175 -25.10 19.05 -13.26
N THR A 176 -26.34 19.46 -13.51
CA THR A 176 -27.41 18.55 -13.91
C THR A 176 -27.19 18.02 -15.33
N ASP A 177 -26.83 18.90 -16.27
CA ASP A 177 -26.48 18.51 -17.64
C ASP A 177 -25.32 17.50 -17.64
N TYR A 178 -24.35 17.66 -16.73
CA TYR A 178 -23.26 16.71 -16.56
C TYR A 178 -23.73 15.27 -16.30
N HIS A 179 -24.67 15.10 -15.38
CA HIS A 179 -25.20 13.79 -15.03
C HIS A 179 -26.09 13.23 -16.15
N ASP A 180 -26.93 14.09 -16.74
CA ASP A 180 -27.84 13.71 -17.82
C ASP A 180 -27.07 13.25 -19.07
N PHE A 181 -25.92 13.85 -19.37
CA PHE A 181 -25.04 13.47 -20.47
C PHE A 181 -23.99 12.41 -20.12
N GLN A 182 -24.02 11.86 -18.88
CA GLN A 182 -23.05 10.88 -18.40
C GLN A 182 -21.58 11.28 -18.66
N LEU A 183 -21.27 12.58 -18.58
CA LEU A 183 -19.93 13.09 -18.94
C LEU A 183 -18.83 12.55 -18.01
N ALA A 184 -19.19 12.05 -16.82
CA ALA A 184 -18.30 11.30 -15.94
C ALA A 184 -17.59 10.15 -16.65
N THR A 185 -18.34 9.43 -17.49
CA THR A 185 -17.92 8.27 -18.28
C THR A 185 -17.91 8.59 -19.77
N GLY A 186 -18.04 9.87 -20.13
CA GLY A 186 -18.07 10.33 -21.51
C GLY A 186 -16.73 10.11 -22.21
N PRO A 187 -16.72 10.04 -23.56
CA PRO A 187 -15.51 9.90 -24.35
C PRO A 187 -14.48 10.98 -24.01
N ASP A 188 -13.20 10.63 -23.99
CA ASP A 188 -12.13 11.55 -23.62
C ASP A 188 -12.07 12.76 -24.57
N GLU A 189 -12.51 12.62 -25.83
CA GLU A 189 -12.59 13.70 -26.80
C GLU A 189 -13.57 14.81 -26.38
N VAL A 190 -14.69 14.43 -25.75
CA VAL A 190 -15.71 15.38 -25.27
C VAL A 190 -15.18 16.14 -24.05
N ILE A 191 -14.54 15.42 -23.13
CA ILE A 191 -13.90 16.02 -21.95
C ILE A 191 -12.78 16.95 -22.37
N HIS A 192 -11.97 16.55 -23.34
CA HIS A 192 -10.93 17.39 -23.91
C HIS A 192 -11.51 18.64 -24.57
N ALA A 193 -12.59 18.51 -25.34
CA ALA A 193 -13.28 19.64 -25.97
C ALA A 193 -13.87 20.61 -24.92
N LEU A 194 -14.45 20.12 -23.83
CA LEU A 194 -14.93 20.94 -22.71
C LEU A 194 -13.79 21.71 -22.03
N ASN A 195 -12.69 21.02 -21.73
CA ASN A 195 -11.50 21.62 -21.15
C ASN A 195 -10.93 22.72 -22.05
N LYS A 196 -10.81 22.43 -23.36
CA LYS A 196 -10.29 23.40 -24.33
C LYS A 196 -11.23 24.57 -24.57
N LYS A 197 -12.55 24.34 -24.57
CA LYS A 197 -13.55 25.41 -24.66
C LYS A 197 -13.43 26.36 -23.46
N SER A 198 -13.27 25.81 -22.25
CA SER A 198 -13.02 26.59 -21.03
C SER A 198 -11.71 27.39 -21.13
N ASP A 199 -10.61 26.75 -21.56
CA ASP A 199 -9.32 27.42 -21.78
C ASP A 199 -9.48 28.60 -22.75
N VAL A 200 -10.13 28.39 -23.90
CA VAL A 200 -10.32 29.40 -24.94
C VAL A 200 -11.16 30.59 -24.43
N ALA A 201 -12.14 30.35 -23.56
CA ALA A 201 -13.00 31.38 -23.01
C ALA A 201 -12.29 32.24 -21.94
N HIS A 202 -11.46 31.61 -21.10
CA HIS A 202 -10.99 32.22 -19.86
C HIS A 202 -9.48 32.50 -19.82
N PHE A 203 -8.68 31.91 -20.72
CA PHE A 203 -7.24 32.13 -20.74
C PHE A 203 -6.89 33.52 -21.29
N THR A 204 -6.29 34.36 -20.46
CA THR A 204 -5.96 35.76 -20.78
C THR A 204 -5.00 35.90 -21.95
N LEU A 205 -4.12 34.92 -22.19
CA LEU A 205 -3.24 34.92 -23.38
C LEU A 205 -4.03 34.70 -24.68
N LEU A 206 -5.11 33.91 -24.65
CA LEU A 206 -6.00 33.72 -25.81
C LEU A 206 -6.97 34.90 -26.00
N LYS A 207 -7.15 35.75 -24.97
CA LYS A 207 -7.84 37.03 -25.13
C LYS A 207 -7.09 37.99 -26.07
N ARG A 208 -5.76 37.81 -26.24
CA ARG A 208 -4.91 38.59 -27.18
C ARG A 208 -4.98 38.10 -28.62
N CYS A 209 -5.48 36.88 -28.87
CA CYS A 209 -5.74 36.39 -30.22
C CYS A 209 -6.93 37.13 -30.86
N ASN A 210 -6.94 37.23 -32.19
CA ASN A 210 -8.06 37.84 -32.91
C ASN A 210 -9.39 37.11 -32.58
N GLY A 211 -10.50 37.85 -32.57
CA GLY A 211 -11.80 37.30 -32.17
C GLY A 211 -12.29 36.15 -33.06
N SER A 212 -11.88 36.14 -34.33
CA SER A 212 -12.27 35.11 -35.30
C SER A 212 -11.67 33.74 -35.00
N SER A 213 -10.38 33.67 -34.63
CA SER A 213 -9.72 32.40 -34.26
C SER A 213 -10.29 31.83 -32.97
N ARG A 214 -10.64 32.68 -32.00
CA ARG A 214 -11.29 32.26 -30.76
C ARG A 214 -12.66 31.65 -31.04
N LYS A 215 -13.45 32.34 -31.87
CA LYS A 215 -14.78 31.87 -32.28
C LYS A 215 -14.70 30.53 -33.00
N ALA A 216 -13.79 30.38 -33.96
CA ALA A 216 -13.58 29.12 -34.67
C ALA A 216 -13.20 27.97 -33.73
N ALA A 217 -12.31 28.21 -32.75
CA ALA A 217 -11.94 27.20 -31.77
C ALA A 217 -13.12 26.78 -30.87
N THR A 218 -13.94 27.74 -30.44
CA THR A 218 -15.18 27.47 -29.69
C THR A 218 -16.17 26.66 -30.53
N GLU A 219 -16.38 27.02 -31.81
CA GLU A 219 -17.28 26.30 -32.73
C GLU A 219 -16.84 24.84 -32.96
N VAL A 220 -15.54 24.57 -33.05
CA VAL A 220 -15.00 23.20 -33.14
C VAL A 220 -15.31 22.41 -31.87
N CYS A 221 -15.08 23.00 -30.69
CA CYS A 221 -15.38 22.33 -29.42
C CYS A 221 -16.88 22.04 -29.28
N ASP A 222 -17.74 23.00 -29.63
CA ASP A 222 -19.20 22.84 -29.58
C ASP A 222 -19.70 21.75 -30.52
N SER A 223 -19.07 21.60 -31.70
CA SER A 223 -19.38 20.54 -32.65
C SER A 223 -19.04 19.15 -32.08
N ILE A 224 -17.89 19.00 -31.42
CA ILE A 224 -17.46 17.75 -30.78
C ILE A 224 -18.40 17.39 -29.62
N ILE A 225 -18.73 18.36 -28.77
CA ILE A 225 -19.63 18.16 -27.62
C ILE A 225 -21.02 17.75 -28.11
N SER A 226 -21.58 18.47 -29.09
CA SER A 226 -22.92 18.23 -29.60
C SER A 226 -23.05 16.89 -30.33
N ALA A 227 -21.99 16.45 -31.03
CA ALA A 227 -21.97 15.15 -31.70
C ALA A 227 -22.03 13.98 -30.70
N ALA A 228 -21.58 14.18 -29.46
CA ALA A 228 -21.64 13.18 -28.40
C ALA A 228 -22.97 13.19 -27.65
N SER A 229 -23.63 14.35 -27.50
CA SER A 229 -24.96 14.46 -26.88
C SER A 229 -26.13 13.89 -27.70
N LEU A 230 -25.87 13.44 -28.94
CA LEU A 230 -26.85 12.88 -29.87
C LEU A 230 -26.84 11.33 -29.95
N LYS A 231 -26.06 10.65 -29.10
CA LYS A 231 -25.99 9.19 -29.00
C LYS A 231 -26.48 8.72 -27.65
#